data_AF-A0A0N9DVL7-F1
#
_entry.id   AF-A0A0N9DVL7-F1
#
_cell.length_a   1.000
_cell.length_b   1.000
_cell.length_c   1.000
_cell.angle_alpha   90.00
_cell.angle_beta   90.00
_cell.angle_gamma   90.00
#
_symmetry.space_group_name_H-M   'P 1'
#
loop_
_entity.id
_entity.type
_entity.pdbx_description
1 polymer ?
#
loop_
_entity_poly.entity_id
_entity_poly.type
_entity_poly.pdbx_seq_one_letter_code
_entity_poly.pdbx_strand_id
1 'polypeptide(L)'
;DGGDTWQNSYTSLITRGQDMVDCMALLKPDAMVGHWEFTLGTERVRQITKSLGFPFLGQNIRDTEWDETVFKPMTMIERGGVKIAVIGQAFP
;
A
#
# COMPACT_ATOMS: atom_id res chain seq x y z
N ASP A 1 2.19 -7.63 2.55
CA ASP A 1 3.37 -7.12 1.85
C ASP A 1 3.99 -6.01 2.71
N GLY A 2 5.29 -6.08 2.94
CA GLY A 2 6.03 -5.18 3.82
C GLY A 2 6.32 -3.80 3.22
N GLY A 3 5.92 -3.56 1.96
CA GLY A 3 6.27 -2.35 1.22
C GLY A 3 7.58 -2.52 0.45
N ASP A 4 7.99 -1.47 -0.26
CA ASP A 4 9.17 -1.46 -1.15
C ASP A 4 9.07 -2.45 -2.33
N THR A 5 7.86 -2.58 -2.87
CA THR A 5 7.48 -3.56 -3.89
C THR A 5 7.29 -2.93 -5.26
N TRP A 6 6.74 -1.72 -5.36
CA TRP A 6 6.33 -1.17 -6.66
C TRP A 6 7.46 -0.60 -7.49
N GLN A 7 8.69 -0.56 -6.99
CA GLN A 7 9.82 0.18 -7.55
C GLN A 7 11.09 -0.68 -7.74
N ASN A 8 12.16 -0.03 -8.22
CA ASN A 8 13.53 -0.55 -8.26
C ASN A 8 13.79 -1.72 -9.23
N SER A 9 12.94 -1.88 -10.24
CA SER A 9 13.18 -2.78 -11.38
C SER A 9 13.04 -2.04 -12.72
N TYR A 10 13.65 -2.58 -13.78
CA TYR A 10 13.55 -1.98 -15.12
C TYR A 10 12.09 -1.98 -15.63
N THR A 11 11.36 -3.07 -15.41
CA THR A 11 9.96 -3.19 -15.82
C THR A 11 9.06 -2.24 -15.01
N SER A 12 9.34 -2.05 -13.72
CA SER A 12 8.66 -1.04 -12.91
C SER A 12 8.92 0.38 -13.43
N LEU A 13 10.17 0.70 -13.79
CA LEU A 13 10.52 2.02 -14.31
C LEU A 13 9.71 2.37 -15.57
N ILE A 14 9.67 1.46 -16.56
CA ILE A 14 8.97 1.71 -17.83
C ILE A 14 7.44 1.67 -17.68
N THR A 15 6.90 0.91 -16.72
CA THR A 15 5.45 0.80 -16.48
C THR A 15 4.93 1.72 -15.37
N ARG A 16 5.81 2.52 -14.76
CA ARG A 16 5.50 3.33 -13.56
C ARG A 16 4.88 2.46 -12.45
N GLY A 17 5.53 1.32 -12.18
CA GLY A 17 5.18 0.32 -11.17
C GLY A 17 3.97 -0.55 -11.49
N GLN A 18 3.33 -0.42 -12.66
CA GLN A 18 2.09 -1.15 -12.94
C GLN A 18 2.31 -2.66 -13.03
N ASP A 19 3.47 -3.11 -13.51
CA ASP A 19 3.82 -4.53 -13.58
C ASP A 19 3.72 -5.23 -12.21
N MET A 20 4.26 -4.59 -11.17
CA MET A 20 4.22 -5.08 -9.80
C MET A 20 2.82 -4.93 -9.21
N VAL A 21 2.12 -3.82 -9.48
CA VAL A 21 0.72 -3.62 -9.04
C VAL A 21 -0.19 -4.73 -9.58
N ASP A 22 -0.05 -5.09 -10.86
CA ASP A 22 -0.84 -6.15 -11.49
C ASP A 22 -0.50 -7.52 -10.88
N CYS A 23 0.78 -7.81 -10.65
CA CYS A 23 1.21 -9.01 -9.93
C CYS A 23 0.56 -9.09 -8.53
N MET A 24 0.60 -7.99 -7.77
CA MET A 24 0.03 -7.96 -6.42
C MET A 24 -1.50 -8.04 -6.42
N ALA A 25 -2.17 -7.49 -7.42
CA ALA A 25 -3.62 -7.63 -7.60
C ALA A 25 -4.05 -9.08 -7.88
N LEU A 26 -3.17 -9.89 -8.49
CA LEU A 26 -3.37 -11.33 -8.66
C LEU A 26 -3.10 -12.10 -7.36
N LEU A 27 -2.01 -11.77 -6.65
CA LEU A 27 -1.62 -12.43 -5.39
C LEU A 27 -2.56 -12.11 -4.21
N LYS A 28 -3.12 -10.89 -4.18
CA LYS A 28 -4.07 -10.39 -3.17
C LYS A 28 -3.57 -10.59 -1.73
N PRO A 29 -2.46 -9.94 -1.32
CA PRO A 29 -2.05 -9.98 0.09
C PRO A 29 -3.14 -9.39 0.99
N ASP A 30 -3.19 -9.83 2.25
CA ASP A 30 -4.19 -9.33 3.21
C ASP A 30 -4.05 -7.83 3.52
N ALA A 31 -2.84 -7.27 3.35
CA ALA A 31 -2.55 -5.84 3.40
C ALA A 31 -1.16 -5.53 2.82
N MET A 32 -0.90 -4.26 2.53
CA MET A 32 0.44 -3.72 2.30
C MET A 32 0.68 -2.37 2.97
N VAL A 33 1.94 -2.01 3.17
CA VAL A 33 2.39 -0.66 3.56
C VAL A 33 3.27 -0.09 2.45
N GLY A 34 3.88 1.09 2.65
CA GLY A 34 4.80 1.63 1.65
C GLY A 34 5.94 2.47 2.20
N HIS A 35 6.94 2.66 1.35
CA HIS A 35 8.09 3.55 1.56
C HIS A 35 8.64 4.01 0.20
N TRP A 36 9.24 3.13 -0.60
CA TRP A 36 9.69 3.47 -1.96
C TRP A 36 8.52 3.69 -2.93
N GLU A 37 7.33 3.18 -2.63
CA GLU A 37 6.10 3.46 -3.36
C GLU A 37 5.87 4.96 -3.58
N PHE A 38 6.23 5.80 -2.59
CA PHE A 38 6.00 7.24 -2.64
C PHE A 38 6.88 7.96 -3.66
N THR A 39 7.96 7.33 -4.16
CA THR A 39 8.79 7.89 -5.24
C THR A 39 8.08 7.95 -6.59
N LEU A 40 6.98 7.22 -6.76
CA LEU A 40 6.09 7.34 -7.93
C LEU A 40 5.30 8.65 -7.98
N GLY A 41 5.28 9.40 -6.87
CA GLY A 41 4.51 10.61 -6.69
C GLY A 41 3.09 10.36 -6.17
N THR A 42 2.55 11.36 -5.46
CA THR A 42 1.27 11.31 -4.75
C THR A 42 0.10 10.90 -5.65
N GLU A 43 0.01 11.45 -6.86
CA GLU A 43 -1.08 11.17 -7.80
C GLU A 43 -1.09 9.70 -8.21
N ARG A 44 0.10 9.14 -8.51
CA ARG A 44 0.24 7.76 -8.94
C ARG A 44 -0.06 6.79 -7.80
N VAL A 45 0.44 7.07 -6.60
CA VAL A 45 0.12 6.27 -5.40
C VAL A 45 -1.37 6.30 -5.10
N ARG A 46 -2.01 7.47 -5.17
CA ARG A 46 -3.48 7.59 -4.98
C ARG A 46 -4.27 6.87 -6.07
N GLN A 47 -3.79 6.85 -7.31
CA GLN A 47 -4.42 6.08 -8.38
C GLN A 47 -4.36 4.58 -8.08
N ILE A 48 -3.16 4.05 -7.78
CA ILE A 48 -2.94 2.62 -7.52
C ILE A 48 -3.75 2.17 -6.29
N THR A 49 -3.66 2.91 -5.19
CA THR A 49 -4.32 2.53 -3.92
C THR A 49 -5.84 2.48 -4.00
N LYS A 50 -6.46 3.20 -4.95
CA LYS A 50 -7.90 3.10 -5.23
C LYS A 50 -8.29 1.83 -5.99
N SER A 51 -7.35 1.15 -6.66
CA SER A 51 -7.61 -0.01 -7.53
C SER A 51 -6.90 -1.31 -7.14
N LEU A 52 -6.14 -1.35 -6.04
CA LEU A 52 -5.35 -2.54 -5.62
C LEU A 52 -6.18 -3.81 -5.38
N GLY A 53 -7.45 -3.67 -4.98
CA GLY A 53 -8.30 -4.81 -4.62
C GLY A 53 -7.97 -5.45 -3.26
N PHE A 54 -7.01 -4.89 -2.52
CA PHE A 54 -6.65 -5.24 -1.15
C PHE A 54 -6.16 -3.98 -0.41
N PRO A 55 -6.10 -3.97 0.94
CA PRO A 55 -5.87 -2.73 1.67
C PRO A 55 -4.40 -2.28 1.65
N PHE A 56 -4.18 -1.03 1.25
CA PHE A 56 -2.97 -0.27 1.58
C PHE A 56 -3.18 0.44 2.92
N LEU A 57 -2.30 0.20 3.88
CA LEU A 57 -2.41 0.68 5.26
C LEU A 57 -1.28 1.65 5.59
N GLY A 58 -1.57 2.64 6.44
CA GLY A 58 -0.58 3.60 6.90
C GLY A 58 -1.10 4.44 8.06
N GLN A 59 -0.80 4.02 9.29
CA GLN A 59 -1.25 4.71 10.51
C GLN A 59 -0.51 6.04 10.75
N ASN A 60 0.72 6.14 10.25
CA ASN A 60 1.61 7.30 10.41
C ASN A 60 1.59 8.27 9.23
N ILE A 61 0.74 8.07 8.24
CA ILE A 61 0.68 8.95 7.06
C ILE A 61 -0.42 9.99 7.26
N ARG A 62 0.00 11.25 7.34
CA ARG A 62 -0.85 12.40 7.61
C ARG A 62 -0.81 13.42 6.48
N ASP A 63 -1.95 14.06 6.26
CA ASP A 63 -2.01 15.26 5.44
C ASP A 63 -1.30 16.42 6.14
N THR A 64 -0.58 17.27 5.40
CA THR A 64 0.23 18.35 5.97
C THR A 64 -0.55 19.64 6.25
N GLU A 65 -1.78 19.77 5.72
CA GLU A 65 -2.61 20.95 5.92
C GLU A 65 -3.46 20.81 7.18
N TRP A 66 -4.05 19.62 7.40
CA TRP A 66 -5.02 19.39 8.47
C TRP A 66 -4.66 18.25 9.45
N ASP A 67 -3.50 17.61 9.29
CA ASP A 67 -3.05 16.45 10.10
C ASP A 67 -4.01 15.25 10.08
N GLU A 68 -4.80 15.16 9.01
CA GLU A 68 -5.78 14.12 8.82
C GLU A 68 -5.14 12.81 8.34
N THR A 69 -5.76 11.69 8.70
CA THR A 69 -5.30 10.37 8.29
C THR A 69 -5.54 10.16 6.79
N VAL A 70 -4.49 9.81 6.03
CA VAL A 70 -4.58 9.61 4.57
C VAL A 70 -5.01 8.19 4.20
N PHE A 71 -4.58 7.19 4.96
CA PHE A 71 -4.84 5.77 4.73
C PHE A 71 -5.41 5.10 5.97
N LYS A 72 -6.13 3.98 5.80
CA LYS A 72 -6.60 3.23 6.98
C LYS A 72 -5.41 2.80 7.85
N PRO A 73 -5.48 2.94 9.18
CA PRO A 73 -4.36 2.58 10.05
C PRO A 73 -4.22 1.05 10.20
N MET A 74 -5.32 0.31 10.06
CA MET A 74 -5.37 -1.13 10.23
C MET A 74 -6.51 -1.78 9.44
N THR A 75 -6.48 -3.10 9.35
CA THR A 75 -7.61 -3.94 8.93
C THR A 75 -7.81 -5.11 9.90
N MET A 76 -9.04 -5.64 9.95
CA MET A 76 -9.37 -6.86 10.68
C MET A 76 -9.58 -8.00 9.68
N ILE A 77 -8.94 -9.14 9.92
CA ILE A 77 -9.16 -10.37 9.15
C ILE A 77 -9.57 -11.50 10.10
N GLU A 78 -10.31 -12.47 9.58
CA GLU A 78 -10.68 -13.69 10.32
C GLU A 78 -10.10 -14.92 9.61
N ARG A 79 -9.44 -15.79 10.38
CA ARG A 79 -8.87 -17.07 9.91
C ARG A 79 -9.06 -18.13 10.98
N GLY A 80 -9.67 -19.27 10.62
CA GLY A 80 -9.91 -20.37 11.55
C GLY A 80 -10.71 -19.97 12.80
N GLY A 81 -11.62 -19.00 12.69
CA GLY A 81 -12.40 -18.47 13.82
C GLY A 81 -11.66 -17.48 14.73
N VAL A 82 -10.41 -17.13 14.41
CA VAL A 82 -9.62 -16.13 15.14
C VAL A 82 -9.66 -14.79 14.40
N LYS A 83 -9.98 -13.72 15.13
CA LYS A 83 -9.90 -12.34 14.64
C LYS A 83 -8.47 -11.81 14.81
N ILE A 84 -7.91 -11.26 13.74
CA ILE A 84 -6.53 -10.79 13.65
C ILE A 84 -6.56 -9.32 13.21
N ALA A 85 -5.91 -8.44 13.99
CA ALA A 85 -5.69 -7.05 13.59
C ALA A 85 -4.34 -6.94 12.86
N VAL A 86 -4.34 -6.30 11.70
CA VAL A 86 -3.12 -5.98 10.94
C VAL A 86 -2.96 -4.47 10.92
N ILE A 87 -1.93 -3.96 11.57
CA ILE A 87 -1.63 -2.52 11.68
C ILE A 87 -0.55 -2.17 10.65
N GLY A 88 -0.78 -1.12 9.86
CA GLY A 88 0.17 -0.67 8.84
C GLY A 88 1.02 0.50 9.33
N GLN A 89 2.34 0.38 9.20
CA GLN A 89 3.32 1.43 9.45
C GLN A 89 4.16 1.60 8.19
N ALA A 90 4.16 2.81 7.62
CA ALA A 90 5.09 3.19 6.55
C ALA A 90 6.42 3.64 7.16
N PHE A 91 7.48 3.72 6.34
CA PHE A 91 8.75 4.32 6.77
C PHE A 91 8.52 5.78 7.23
N PRO A 92 9.03 6.20 8.41
CA PRO A 92 8.83 7.55 8.95
C PRO A 92 9.52 8.67 8.17
#